data_AF-A0A6B3P5Q8-F1
#
_entry.id   AF-A0A6B3P5Q8-F1
#
_cell.length_a   1.000
_cell.length_b   1.000
_cell.length_c   1.000
_cell.angle_alpha   90.00
_cell.angle_beta   90.00
_cell.angle_gamma   90.00
#
_symmetry.space_group_name_H-M   'P 1'
#
loop_
_entity.id
_entity.type
_entity.pdbx_description
1 polymer ?
#
loop_
_entity_poly.entity_id
_entity_poly.type
_entity_poly.pdbx_seq_one_letter_code
_entity_poly.pdbx_strand_id
1 'polypeptide(L)'
;MIRDLSQVLRRILEDSRLSSRFPELAEAQISFERPSETFSPGQTTVNLFLYDIREHLELRSNEPSIEMRGGQAIIHNPPKRIACSYLVTAWPVGGEELPLQEHRLLSQVLQVFSAYPTIPEIPFLENTRLAGQEPPLPLVTAQVDGVQSVAELWTALGNQLRPSITVTVTVSMKELFEPEATPIVITQDLQLGQLISPFSEQLIPATAQRFFRIGGQVTDTENQPVVGATVILVERNLTAATDGNGQYSIGAIPAGAYTLRVQLGSLLQEVNITVPVENTESNYNVELQQ
;
A
#
# COMPACT_ATOMS: atom_id res chain seq x y z
N MET A 1 -8.99 3.39 -13.61
CA MET A 1 -7.54 3.39 -13.30
C MET A 1 -6.69 3.27 -14.56
N ILE A 2 -6.53 2.10 -15.19
CA ILE A 2 -5.63 1.94 -16.37
C ILE A 2 -6.05 2.84 -17.55
N ARG A 3 -7.35 2.91 -17.86
CA ARG A 3 -7.87 3.85 -18.87
C ARG A 3 -7.55 5.31 -18.52
N ASP A 4 -7.67 5.65 -17.24
CA ASP A 4 -7.41 7.02 -16.77
C ASP A 4 -5.92 7.34 -16.91
N LEU A 5 -5.03 6.37 -16.68
CA LEU A 5 -3.59 6.50 -16.92
C LEU A 5 -3.28 6.80 -18.38
N SER A 6 -3.87 6.06 -19.33
CA SER A 6 -3.70 6.35 -20.76
C SER A 6 -4.16 7.77 -21.10
N GLN A 7 -5.29 8.23 -20.54
CA GLN A 7 -5.76 9.60 -20.73
C GLN A 7 -4.84 10.65 -20.10
N VAL A 8 -4.21 10.35 -18.97
CA VAL A 8 -3.20 11.22 -18.34
C VAL A 8 -1.96 11.35 -19.24
N LEU A 9 -1.43 10.25 -19.76
CA LEU A 9 -0.30 10.28 -20.69
C LEU A 9 -0.62 11.07 -21.97
N ARG A 10 -1.86 10.92 -22.49
CA ARG A 10 -2.36 11.76 -23.58
C ARG A 10 -2.31 13.25 -23.22
N ARG A 11 -2.89 13.64 -22.07
CA ARG A 11 -2.91 15.05 -21.61
C ARG A 11 -1.52 15.63 -21.43
N ILE A 12 -0.55 14.84 -20.98
CA ILE A 12 0.85 15.28 -20.85
C ILE A 12 1.43 15.65 -22.22
N LEU A 13 1.16 14.84 -23.26
CA LEU A 13 1.66 15.09 -24.62
C LEU A 13 0.85 16.15 -25.38
N GLU A 14 -0.43 16.34 -25.05
CA GLU A 14 -1.33 17.35 -25.63
C GLU A 14 -1.29 18.70 -24.86
N ASP A 15 -0.38 18.87 -23.89
CA ASP A 15 -0.29 20.10 -23.10
C ASP A 15 0.07 21.31 -23.98
N SER A 16 -0.82 22.30 -24.02
CA SER A 16 -0.66 23.55 -24.78
C SER A 16 0.66 24.30 -24.54
N ARG A 17 1.30 24.10 -23.38
CA ARG A 17 2.61 24.70 -23.07
C ARG A 17 3.71 24.16 -24.00
N LEU A 18 3.53 22.96 -24.54
CA LEU A 18 4.48 22.30 -25.43
C LEU A 18 4.51 22.90 -26.83
N SER A 19 3.43 23.52 -27.32
CA SER A 19 3.33 24.02 -28.70
C SER A 19 4.43 25.00 -29.09
N SER A 20 4.92 25.80 -28.14
CA SER A 20 6.02 26.75 -28.39
C SER A 20 7.39 26.07 -28.56
N ARG A 21 7.60 24.93 -27.90
CA ARG A 21 8.90 24.23 -27.85
C ARG A 21 8.95 23.03 -28.78
N PHE A 22 7.82 22.36 -28.98
CA PHE A 22 7.66 21.09 -29.69
C PHE A 22 6.43 21.18 -30.62
N PRO A 23 6.47 22.01 -31.68
CA PRO A 23 5.31 22.24 -32.54
C PRO A 23 4.86 20.98 -33.28
N GLU A 24 5.81 20.15 -33.73
CA GLU A 24 5.51 18.89 -34.44
C GLU A 24 4.78 17.88 -33.53
N LEU A 25 5.21 17.74 -32.27
CA LEU A 25 4.50 16.91 -31.29
C LEU A 25 3.13 17.49 -30.93
N ALA A 26 3.01 18.81 -30.81
CA ALA A 26 1.75 19.46 -30.45
C ALA A 26 0.66 19.32 -31.54
N GLU A 27 1.06 19.17 -32.81
CA GLU A 27 0.17 18.89 -33.93
C GLU A 27 -0.07 17.38 -34.16
N ALA A 28 0.73 16.51 -33.53
CA ALA A 28 0.61 15.07 -33.70
C ALA A 28 -0.62 14.51 -32.98
N GLN A 29 -1.30 13.57 -33.62
CA GLN A 29 -2.37 12.81 -32.98
C GLN A 29 -1.77 11.84 -31.94
N ILE A 30 -2.37 11.76 -30.76
CA ILE A 30 -2.04 10.71 -29.80
C ILE A 30 -2.96 9.50 -30.01
N SER A 31 -2.38 8.31 -30.18
CA SER A 31 -3.10 7.03 -30.31
C SER A 31 -2.66 6.01 -29.24
N PHE A 32 -3.48 4.99 -29.01
CA PHE A 32 -3.21 3.89 -28.08
C PHE A 32 -3.45 2.52 -28.73
N GLU A 33 -3.48 2.47 -30.06
CA GLU A 33 -3.78 1.27 -30.82
C GLU A 33 -2.56 0.34 -30.88
N ARG A 34 -2.81 -0.94 -31.18
CA ARG A 34 -1.73 -1.90 -31.42
C ARG A 34 -1.03 -1.53 -32.75
N PRO A 35 0.31 -1.32 -32.75
CA PRO A 35 1.04 -0.96 -33.96
C PRO A 35 1.37 -2.20 -34.82
N SER A 36 0.33 -2.92 -35.26
CA SER A 36 0.47 -4.04 -36.20
C SER A 36 0.90 -3.57 -37.59
N GLU A 37 1.18 -4.50 -38.51
CA GLU A 37 1.49 -4.19 -39.91
C GLU A 37 0.39 -3.33 -40.59
N THR A 38 -0.86 -3.55 -40.22
CA THR A 38 -2.03 -2.82 -40.75
C THR A 38 -2.23 -1.44 -40.12
N PHE A 39 -1.47 -1.09 -39.09
CA PHE A 39 -1.58 0.22 -38.45
C PHE A 39 -0.89 1.27 -39.32
N SER A 40 -1.69 2.10 -39.99
CA SER A 40 -1.24 3.15 -40.91
C SER A 40 -2.09 4.41 -40.68
N PRO A 41 -1.69 5.31 -39.77
CA PRO A 41 -2.46 6.50 -39.47
C PRO A 41 -2.45 7.48 -40.65
N GLY A 42 -3.58 8.14 -40.89
CA GLY A 42 -3.73 9.13 -41.97
C GLY A 42 -3.10 10.51 -41.69
N GLN A 43 -2.62 10.73 -40.46
CA GLN A 43 -1.95 11.94 -40.02
C GLN A 43 -0.79 11.61 -39.09
N THR A 44 0.16 12.55 -38.92
CA THR A 44 1.29 12.38 -38.01
C THR A 44 0.81 11.98 -36.63
N THR A 45 1.26 10.83 -36.13
CA THR A 45 0.73 10.20 -34.92
C THR A 45 1.85 9.72 -34.00
N VAL A 46 1.71 10.01 -32.70
CA VAL A 46 2.48 9.35 -31.64
C VAL A 46 1.58 8.29 -31.00
N ASN A 47 1.99 7.03 -31.09
CA ASN A 47 1.22 5.91 -30.58
C ASN A 47 1.84 5.35 -29.30
N LEU A 48 1.04 5.22 -28.23
CA LEU A 48 1.42 4.68 -26.93
C LEU A 48 0.70 3.35 -26.72
N PHE A 49 1.35 2.24 -27.08
CA PHE A 49 0.77 0.91 -26.96
C PHE A 49 1.11 0.27 -25.60
N LEU A 50 0.11 0.04 -24.76
CA LEU A 50 0.27 -0.67 -23.48
C LEU A 50 0.54 -2.15 -23.73
N TYR A 51 1.78 -2.61 -23.54
CA TYR A 51 2.19 -3.98 -23.87
C TYR A 51 2.38 -4.89 -22.64
N ASP A 52 2.60 -4.30 -21.45
CA ASP A 52 2.85 -5.07 -20.23
C ASP A 52 2.25 -4.38 -18.99
N ILE A 53 1.66 -5.19 -18.10
CA ILE A 53 1.08 -4.76 -16.83
C ILE A 53 1.51 -5.76 -15.77
N ARG A 54 2.35 -5.31 -14.83
CA ARG A 54 2.93 -6.19 -13.79
C ARG A 54 2.92 -5.52 -12.42
N GLU A 55 2.87 -6.35 -11.38
CA GLU A 55 3.05 -5.87 -10.01
C GLU A 55 4.52 -5.46 -9.79
N HIS A 56 4.73 -4.24 -9.29
CA HIS A 56 6.04 -3.67 -9.00
C HIS A 56 6.43 -4.01 -7.56
N LEU A 57 7.16 -5.12 -7.38
CA LEU A 57 7.44 -5.71 -6.07
C LEU A 57 8.45 -4.94 -5.21
N GLU A 58 9.25 -4.05 -5.79
CA GLU A 58 10.23 -3.23 -5.05
C GLU A 58 9.62 -1.97 -4.43
N LEU A 59 8.58 -1.41 -5.07
CA LEU A 59 7.89 -0.21 -4.59
C LEU A 59 6.72 -0.53 -3.65
N ARG A 60 6.46 -1.81 -3.35
CA ARG A 60 5.42 -2.20 -2.40
C ARG A 60 5.94 -2.01 -0.97
N SER A 61 5.12 -1.44 -0.10
CA SER A 61 5.19 -1.80 1.32
C SER A 61 4.54 -3.17 1.47
N ASN A 62 5.11 -4.02 2.33
CA ASN A 62 4.47 -5.28 2.73
C ASN A 62 3.84 -5.20 4.11
N GLU A 63 3.95 -4.04 4.76
CA GLU A 63 3.52 -3.86 6.13
C GLU A 63 2.08 -3.33 6.11
N PRO A 64 1.11 -4.12 6.60
CA PRO A 64 -0.23 -3.62 6.87
C PRO A 64 -0.14 -2.56 7.96
N SER A 65 -0.87 -1.47 7.78
CA SER A 65 -1.07 -0.51 8.87
C SER A 65 -2.28 -0.91 9.69
N ILE A 66 -2.17 -0.84 11.01
CA ILE A 66 -3.23 -1.21 11.94
C ILE A 66 -3.77 0.07 12.57
N GLU A 67 -5.05 0.34 12.34
CA GLU A 67 -5.79 1.41 13.00
C GLU A 67 -6.61 0.81 14.15
N MET A 68 -6.41 1.32 15.36
CA MET A 68 -7.18 0.90 16.53
C MET A 68 -8.37 1.82 16.73
N ARG A 69 -9.59 1.28 16.75
CA ARG A 69 -10.82 2.05 16.98
C ARG A 69 -11.77 1.28 17.88
N GLY A 70 -12.03 1.82 19.07
CA GLY A 70 -13.07 1.28 19.98
C GLY A 70 -12.89 -0.20 20.36
N GLY A 71 -11.66 -0.65 20.63
CA GLY A 71 -11.38 -2.05 20.97
C GLY A 71 -11.35 -3.02 19.77
N GLN A 72 -11.49 -2.50 18.55
CA GLN A 72 -11.31 -3.23 17.31
C GLN A 72 -10.06 -2.76 16.57
N ALA A 73 -9.41 -3.68 15.86
CA ALA A 73 -8.31 -3.41 14.95
C ALA A 73 -8.83 -3.45 13.51
N ILE A 74 -8.62 -2.36 12.78
CA ILE A 74 -8.86 -2.26 11.34
C ILE A 74 -7.49 -2.41 10.67
N ILE A 75 -7.30 -3.49 9.91
CA ILE A 75 -6.06 -3.79 9.22
C ILE A 75 -6.17 -3.27 7.79
N HIS A 76 -5.40 -2.24 7.46
CA HIS A 76 -5.29 -1.71 6.10
C HIS A 76 -4.09 -2.34 5.41
N ASN A 77 -4.32 -3.15 4.36
CA ASN A 77 -3.18 -3.66 3.60
C ASN A 77 -2.63 -2.57 2.67
N PRO A 78 -1.31 -2.53 2.45
CA PRO A 78 -0.71 -1.57 1.55
C PRO A 78 -1.24 -1.76 0.12
N PRO A 79 -1.47 -0.66 -0.62
CA PRO A 79 -1.98 -0.76 -1.98
C PRO A 79 -1.00 -1.50 -2.89
N LYS A 80 -1.53 -2.30 -3.82
CA LYS A 80 -0.69 -2.96 -4.82
C LYS A 80 -0.14 -1.92 -5.79
N ARG A 81 1.16 -1.96 -6.04
CA ARG A 81 1.82 -1.09 -7.01
C ARG A 81 1.87 -1.80 -8.35
N ILE A 82 1.22 -1.24 -9.36
CA ILE A 82 1.11 -1.83 -10.69
C ILE A 82 1.90 -0.97 -11.67
N ALA A 83 2.93 -1.55 -12.28
CA ALA A 83 3.68 -0.95 -13.38
C ALA A 83 2.94 -1.21 -14.70
N CYS A 84 2.62 -0.14 -15.41
CA CYS A 84 2.04 -0.17 -16.75
C CYS A 84 3.08 0.34 -17.75
N SER A 85 3.54 -0.55 -18.64
CA SER A 85 4.60 -0.26 -19.61
C SER A 85 4.05 -0.06 -21.01
N TYR A 86 4.31 1.13 -21.56
CA TYR A 86 3.88 1.55 -22.89
C TYR A 86 5.07 1.54 -23.85
N LEU A 87 4.83 1.06 -25.07
CA LEU A 87 5.73 1.18 -26.20
C LEU A 87 5.31 2.41 -27.01
N VAL A 88 6.18 3.42 -27.04
CA VAL A 88 5.96 4.67 -27.76
C VAL A 88 6.59 4.57 -29.15
N THR A 89 5.81 4.84 -30.18
CA THR A 89 6.24 4.86 -31.58
C THR A 89 5.75 6.14 -32.27
N ALA A 90 6.52 6.63 -33.25
CA ALA A 90 6.16 7.82 -34.01
C ALA A 90 5.89 7.47 -35.48
N TRP A 91 4.83 8.04 -36.04
CA TRP A 91 4.33 7.75 -37.37
C TRP A 91 4.14 9.08 -38.11
N PRO A 92 5.23 9.71 -38.61
CA PRO A 92 5.13 10.94 -39.37
C PRO A 92 4.44 10.70 -40.71
N VAL A 93 3.60 11.65 -41.13
CA VAL A 93 2.90 11.62 -42.42
C VAL A 93 3.12 12.94 -43.13
N GLY A 94 3.57 12.87 -44.39
CA GLY A 94 3.81 14.04 -45.23
C GLY A 94 5.14 14.73 -44.94
N GLY A 95 5.85 15.11 -46.00
CA GLY A 95 7.14 15.79 -45.93
C GLY A 95 8.31 14.97 -46.47
N GLU A 96 9.50 15.55 -46.38
CA GLU A 96 10.76 14.93 -46.80
C GLU A 96 11.46 14.29 -45.58
N GLU A 97 12.22 13.22 -45.80
CA GLU A 97 13.02 12.56 -44.76
C GLU A 97 12.20 12.01 -43.56
N LEU A 98 11.12 11.25 -43.84
CA LEU A 98 10.28 10.62 -42.81
C LEU A 98 11.06 9.94 -41.66
N PRO A 99 12.17 9.21 -41.88
CA PRO A 99 12.95 8.62 -40.78
C PRO A 99 13.52 9.66 -39.81
N LEU A 100 13.96 10.82 -40.30
CA LEU A 100 14.48 11.89 -39.43
C LEU A 100 13.36 12.60 -38.68
N GLN A 101 12.16 12.72 -39.27
CA GLN A 101 10.97 13.20 -38.57
C GLN A 101 10.56 12.24 -37.45
N GLU A 102 10.57 10.93 -37.71
CA GLU A 102 10.31 9.90 -36.69
C GLU A 102 11.26 10.06 -35.49
N HIS A 103 12.58 10.17 -35.75
CA HIS A 103 13.57 10.39 -34.69
C HIS A 103 13.32 11.71 -33.92
N ARG A 104 12.93 12.78 -34.62
CA ARG A 104 12.67 14.08 -33.99
C ARG A 104 11.43 14.02 -33.09
N LEU A 105 10.35 13.39 -33.54
CA LEU A 105 9.14 13.17 -32.73
C LEU A 105 9.44 12.35 -31.49
N LEU A 106 10.19 11.24 -31.63
CA LEU A 106 10.62 10.44 -30.48
C LEU A 106 11.49 11.23 -29.51
N SER A 107 12.39 12.08 -30.02
CA SER A 107 13.20 12.97 -29.18
C SER A 107 12.35 13.99 -28.41
N GLN A 108 11.29 14.53 -29.01
CA GLN A 108 10.35 15.44 -28.34
C GLN A 108 9.60 14.72 -27.22
N VAL A 109 9.06 13.53 -27.49
CA VAL A 109 8.36 12.73 -26.48
C VAL A 109 9.29 12.35 -25.33
N LEU A 110 10.52 11.93 -25.63
CA LEU A 110 11.53 11.63 -24.62
C LEU A 110 11.79 12.82 -23.70
N GLN A 111 11.95 14.03 -24.26
CA GLN A 111 12.17 15.25 -23.49
C GLN A 111 10.98 15.59 -22.60
N VAL A 112 9.75 15.45 -23.10
CA VAL A 112 8.53 15.74 -22.32
C VAL A 112 8.42 14.79 -21.14
N PHE A 113 8.51 13.48 -21.36
CA PHE A 113 8.37 12.52 -20.27
C PHE A 113 9.54 12.56 -19.28
N SER A 114 10.76 12.79 -19.75
CA SER A 114 11.93 12.92 -18.87
C SER A 114 11.86 14.13 -17.94
N ALA A 115 11.01 15.12 -18.24
CA ALA A 115 10.78 16.27 -17.36
C ALA A 115 9.95 15.92 -16.11
N TYR A 116 9.33 14.74 -16.06
CA TYR A 116 8.43 14.32 -14.98
C TYR A 116 8.90 13.00 -14.34
N PRO A 117 9.73 13.05 -13.28
CA PRO A 117 10.08 11.85 -12.51
C PRO A 117 8.87 11.20 -11.82
N THR A 118 7.85 12.02 -11.51
CA THR A 118 6.53 11.58 -11.05
C THR A 118 5.47 12.40 -11.78
N ILE A 119 4.27 11.86 -11.95
CA ILE A 119 3.17 12.58 -12.60
C ILE A 119 2.65 13.66 -11.64
N PRO A 120 2.69 14.95 -12.02
CA PRO A 120 2.14 16.02 -11.19
C PRO A 120 0.63 15.88 -10.98
N GLU A 121 0.17 16.09 -9.74
CA GLU A 121 -1.25 16.08 -9.39
C GLU A 121 -2.03 17.10 -10.24
N ILE A 122 -1.52 18.32 -10.30
CA ILE A 122 -2.04 19.43 -11.08
C ILE A 122 -1.11 19.68 -12.28
N PRO A 123 -1.61 19.78 -13.53
CA PRO A 123 -3.02 19.71 -13.94
C PRO A 123 -3.47 18.30 -14.38
N PHE A 124 -2.61 17.28 -14.29
CA PHE A 124 -2.80 16.05 -15.07
C PHE A 124 -3.72 15.03 -14.40
N LEU A 125 -3.65 14.89 -13.08
CA LEU A 125 -4.40 13.88 -12.32
C LEU A 125 -5.78 14.38 -11.87
N GLU A 126 -6.06 15.68 -12.00
CA GLU A 126 -7.36 16.26 -11.67
C GLU A 126 -8.51 15.51 -12.37
N ASN A 127 -9.59 15.27 -11.62
CA ASN A 127 -10.79 14.57 -12.08
C ASN A 127 -10.52 13.13 -12.58
N THR A 128 -9.45 12.48 -12.11
CA THR A 128 -9.15 11.07 -12.40
C THR A 128 -9.23 10.21 -11.14
N ARG A 129 -9.32 8.89 -11.31
CA ARG A 129 -9.19 7.92 -10.20
C ARG A 129 -7.74 7.74 -9.70
N LEU A 130 -6.81 8.48 -10.28
CA LEU A 130 -5.39 8.46 -9.94
C LEU A 130 -5.00 9.62 -9.00
N ALA A 131 -5.91 10.57 -8.78
CA ALA A 131 -5.71 11.69 -7.87
C ALA A 131 -5.56 11.22 -6.41
N GLY A 132 -4.71 11.92 -5.65
CA GLY A 132 -4.50 11.69 -4.22
C GLY A 132 -3.90 10.33 -3.86
N GLN A 133 -3.13 9.72 -4.77
CA GLN A 133 -2.43 8.48 -4.48
C GLN A 133 -1.09 8.74 -3.78
N GLU A 134 -0.86 8.00 -2.70
CA GLU A 134 0.42 7.99 -1.99
C GLU A 134 1.07 6.60 -2.10
N PRO A 135 2.38 6.52 -2.42
CA PRO A 135 3.24 7.61 -2.89
C PRO A 135 2.87 8.05 -4.33
N PRO A 136 3.34 9.24 -4.78
CA PRO A 136 3.12 9.76 -6.13
C PRO A 136 3.44 8.74 -7.22
N LEU A 137 2.87 8.91 -8.41
CA LEU A 137 2.99 7.98 -9.53
C LEU A 137 4.34 8.18 -10.22
N PRO A 138 5.37 7.33 -10.02
CA PRO A 138 6.63 7.47 -10.72
C PRO A 138 6.41 7.19 -12.20
N LEU A 139 7.04 8.02 -13.02
CA LEU A 139 7.08 7.88 -14.47
C LEU A 139 8.55 7.69 -14.87
N VAL A 140 8.80 6.60 -15.56
CA VAL A 140 10.14 6.17 -15.97
C VAL A 140 10.15 6.03 -17.49
N THR A 141 11.15 6.61 -18.14
CA THR A 141 11.25 6.63 -19.61
C THR A 141 12.62 6.12 -20.06
N ALA A 142 12.65 5.35 -21.15
CA ALA A 142 13.87 4.88 -21.82
C ALA A 142 14.85 4.12 -20.90
N GLN A 143 14.33 3.32 -19.96
CA GLN A 143 15.17 2.47 -19.12
C GLN A 143 15.70 1.26 -19.89
N VAL A 144 16.98 0.96 -19.67
CA VAL A 144 17.71 -0.15 -20.32
C VAL A 144 17.23 -1.52 -19.83
N ASP A 145 16.81 -1.61 -18.56
CA ASP A 145 16.59 -2.89 -17.87
C ASP A 145 15.14 -3.41 -17.94
N GLY A 146 14.25 -2.74 -18.68
CA GLY A 146 12.80 -2.98 -18.62
C GLY A 146 12.20 -3.85 -19.72
N VAL A 147 12.97 -4.27 -20.73
CA VAL A 147 12.40 -4.87 -21.94
C VAL A 147 12.92 -6.29 -22.18
N GLN A 148 12.00 -7.27 -22.14
CA GLN A 148 12.12 -8.47 -22.97
C GLN A 148 12.39 -8.00 -24.40
N SER A 149 13.43 -8.50 -25.06
CA SER A 149 13.94 -8.07 -26.39
C SER A 149 12.91 -7.28 -27.23
N VAL A 150 13.15 -5.97 -27.45
CA VAL A 150 12.26 -5.12 -28.28
C VAL A 150 12.02 -5.76 -29.65
N ALA A 151 13.02 -6.47 -30.19
CA ALA A 151 12.90 -7.21 -31.44
C ALA A 151 11.88 -8.37 -31.38
N GLU A 152 11.76 -9.07 -30.26
CA GLU A 152 10.74 -10.11 -30.06
C GLU A 152 9.34 -9.50 -30.04
N LEU A 153 9.16 -8.35 -29.39
CA LEU A 153 7.88 -7.62 -29.40
C LEU A 153 7.47 -7.25 -30.83
N TRP A 154 8.38 -6.66 -31.61
CA TRP A 154 8.10 -6.32 -33.01
C TRP A 154 7.78 -7.55 -33.87
N THR A 155 8.51 -8.64 -33.68
CA THR A 155 8.24 -9.93 -34.35
C THR A 155 6.84 -10.45 -34.01
N ALA A 156 6.43 -10.40 -32.72
CA ALA A 156 5.10 -10.81 -32.28
C ALA A 156 3.97 -9.88 -32.74
N LEU A 157 4.29 -8.60 -33.02
CA LEU A 157 3.36 -7.64 -33.62
C LEU A 157 3.17 -7.87 -35.13
N GLY A 158 3.99 -8.73 -35.75
CA GLY A 158 3.98 -8.97 -37.19
C GLY A 158 4.43 -7.74 -37.99
N ASN A 159 5.21 -6.84 -37.38
CA ASN A 159 5.62 -5.59 -38.00
C ASN A 159 7.16 -5.53 -38.04
N GLN A 160 7.69 -4.70 -38.94
CA GLN A 160 9.13 -4.49 -39.02
C GLN A 160 9.62 -3.70 -37.80
N LEU A 161 10.86 -3.96 -37.38
CA LEU A 161 11.49 -3.25 -36.28
C LEU A 161 11.46 -1.73 -36.55
N ARG A 162 10.95 -0.95 -35.60
CA ARG A 162 10.98 0.52 -35.64
C ARG A 162 11.62 1.11 -34.39
N PRO A 163 12.22 2.30 -34.51
CA PRO A 163 12.58 3.12 -33.36
C PRO A 163 11.40 3.27 -32.39
N SER A 164 11.66 3.02 -31.11
CA SER A 164 10.64 3.10 -30.07
C SER A 164 11.24 3.43 -28.71
N ILE A 165 10.42 4.00 -27.83
CA ILE A 165 10.80 4.35 -26.46
C ILE A 165 9.84 3.64 -25.51
N THR A 166 10.35 3.12 -24.40
CA THR A 166 9.50 2.58 -23.33
C THR A 166 9.18 3.65 -22.29
N VAL A 167 7.92 3.70 -21.87
CA VAL A 167 7.42 4.57 -20.79
C VAL A 167 6.66 3.70 -19.80
N THR A 168 7.12 3.66 -18.56
CA THR A 168 6.50 2.89 -17.49
C THR A 168 5.98 3.83 -16.41
N VAL A 169 4.71 3.71 -16.07
CA VAL A 169 4.12 4.43 -14.93
C VAL A 169 3.66 3.42 -13.88
N THR A 170 4.02 3.66 -12.62
CA THR A 170 3.54 2.82 -11.51
C THR A 170 2.36 3.48 -10.80
N VAL A 171 1.21 2.81 -10.78
CA VAL A 171 -0.02 3.27 -10.11
C VAL A 171 -0.34 2.43 -8.87
N SER A 172 -0.98 3.03 -7.87
CA SER A 172 -1.52 2.31 -6.72
C SER A 172 -2.93 1.79 -7.01
N MET A 173 -3.12 0.49 -6.84
CA MET A 173 -4.43 -0.16 -6.80
C MET A 173 -4.80 -0.38 -5.34
N LYS A 174 -5.84 0.34 -4.88
CA LYS A 174 -6.41 0.16 -3.54
C LYS A 174 -7.12 -1.19 -3.43
N GLU A 175 -7.31 -1.66 -2.20
CA GLU A 175 -8.09 -2.86 -1.93
C GLU A 175 -9.52 -2.72 -2.45
N LEU A 176 -10.06 -3.83 -2.95
CA LEU A 176 -11.43 -3.91 -3.46
C LEU A 176 -12.47 -3.90 -2.32
N PHE A 177 -12.07 -4.37 -1.15
CA PHE A 177 -12.93 -4.48 0.02
C PHE A 177 -12.47 -3.46 1.06
N GLU A 178 -13.45 -2.84 1.71
CA GLU A 178 -13.14 -2.05 2.89
C GLU A 178 -12.59 -2.99 3.98
N PRO A 179 -11.57 -2.54 4.73
CA PRO A 179 -10.98 -3.37 5.77
C PRO A 179 -12.02 -3.69 6.85
N GLU A 180 -12.13 -4.95 7.20
CA GLU A 180 -13.07 -5.42 8.23
C GLU A 180 -12.48 -5.18 9.62
N ALA A 181 -13.30 -4.65 10.54
CA ALA A 181 -12.89 -4.46 11.92
C ALA A 181 -12.85 -5.80 12.64
N THR A 182 -11.68 -6.15 13.18
CA THR A 182 -11.45 -7.41 13.90
C THR A 182 -11.31 -7.16 15.41
N PRO A 183 -11.75 -8.10 16.27
CA PRO A 183 -11.58 -7.95 17.70
C PRO A 183 -10.11 -8.03 18.09
N ILE A 184 -9.69 -7.17 19.04
CA ILE A 184 -8.33 -7.21 19.59
C ILE A 184 -8.18 -8.42 20.52
N VAL A 185 -7.04 -9.10 20.46
CA VAL A 185 -6.69 -10.18 21.40
C VAL A 185 -6.25 -9.56 22.72
N ILE A 186 -7.08 -9.70 23.75
CA ILE A 186 -6.81 -9.19 25.12
C ILE A 186 -6.37 -10.27 26.12
N THR A 187 -6.51 -11.56 25.76
CA THR A 187 -6.07 -12.70 26.58
C THR A 187 -5.35 -13.72 25.72
N GLN A 188 -4.16 -14.14 26.13
CA GLN A 188 -3.45 -15.28 25.59
C GLN A 188 -3.42 -16.40 26.64
N ASP A 189 -3.88 -17.59 26.27
CA ASP A 189 -3.85 -18.81 27.10
C ASP A 189 -2.64 -19.67 26.73
N LEU A 190 -1.74 -19.86 27.69
CA LEU A 190 -0.53 -20.66 27.55
C LEU A 190 -0.66 -21.93 28.38
N GLN A 191 -0.62 -23.08 27.70
CA GLN A 191 -0.61 -24.40 28.34
C GLN A 191 0.76 -25.06 28.16
N LEU A 192 1.37 -25.46 29.28
CA LEU A 192 2.67 -26.14 29.32
C LEU A 192 2.51 -27.49 30.01
N GLY A 193 3.14 -28.54 29.48
CA GLY A 193 3.11 -29.87 30.09
C GLY A 193 3.80 -30.93 29.23
N GLN A 194 3.82 -32.17 29.72
CA GLN A 194 4.30 -33.31 28.93
C GLN A 194 3.17 -33.80 28.03
N LEU A 195 3.47 -34.09 26.76
CA LEU A 195 2.52 -34.71 25.84
C LEU A 195 2.26 -36.16 26.23
N ILE A 196 1.04 -36.66 26.02
CA ILE A 196 0.69 -38.07 26.26
C ILE A 196 1.49 -38.99 25.34
N SER A 197 1.78 -38.54 24.11
CA SER A 197 2.63 -39.22 23.14
C SER A 197 3.27 -38.21 22.15
N PRO A 198 4.33 -38.60 21.40
CA PRO A 198 4.98 -37.72 20.43
C PRO A 198 4.11 -37.24 19.26
N PHE A 199 2.95 -37.85 19.04
CA PHE A 199 2.04 -37.58 17.93
C PHE A 199 0.68 -37.00 18.38
N SER A 200 0.55 -36.63 19.66
CA SER A 200 -0.68 -36.04 20.22
C SER A 200 -0.40 -34.63 20.72
N GLU A 201 -1.34 -33.70 20.54
CA GLU A 201 -1.29 -32.36 21.15
C GLU A 201 -1.80 -32.34 22.60
N GLN A 202 -2.34 -33.45 23.09
CA GLN A 202 -2.88 -33.55 24.44
C GLN A 202 -1.77 -33.68 25.48
N LEU A 203 -1.88 -32.86 26.54
CA LEU A 203 -0.99 -32.89 27.70
C LEU A 203 -1.44 -33.94 28.72
N ILE A 204 -0.48 -34.55 29.41
CA ILE A 204 -0.72 -35.37 30.60
C ILE A 204 -1.28 -34.42 31.68
N PRO A 205 -2.52 -34.62 32.17
CA PRO A 205 -3.20 -33.66 33.04
C PRO A 205 -2.42 -33.28 34.30
N ALA A 206 -1.72 -34.25 34.92
CA ALA A 206 -0.91 -34.01 36.11
C ALA A 206 0.32 -33.10 35.88
N THR A 207 0.73 -32.93 34.62
CA THR A 207 1.87 -32.08 34.24
C THR A 207 1.42 -30.76 33.60
N ALA A 208 0.12 -30.62 33.29
CA ALA A 208 -0.42 -29.47 32.60
C ALA A 208 -0.48 -28.26 33.56
N GLN A 209 0.15 -27.18 33.14
CA GLN A 209 0.14 -25.88 33.80
C GLN A 209 -0.47 -24.87 32.83
N ARG A 210 -1.39 -24.05 33.34
CA ARG A 210 -2.09 -23.05 32.54
C ARG A 210 -1.76 -21.66 33.07
N PHE A 211 -1.29 -20.81 32.19
CA PHE A 211 -0.95 -19.43 32.48
C PHE A 211 -1.58 -18.51 31.43
N PHE A 212 -1.92 -17.31 31.84
CA PHE A 212 -2.48 -16.30 30.98
C PHE A 212 -1.55 -15.11 30.88
N ARG A 213 -1.59 -14.48 29.72
CA ARG A 213 -1.14 -13.11 29.53
C ARG A 213 -2.35 -12.27 29.18
N ILE A 214 -2.55 -11.20 29.93
CA ILE A 214 -3.63 -10.24 29.71
C ILE A 214 -3.07 -8.94 29.15
N GLY A 215 -3.88 -8.25 28.37
CA GLY A 215 -3.61 -6.91 27.88
C GLY A 215 -4.82 -6.02 28.03
N GLY A 216 -4.60 -4.76 28.37
CA GLY A 216 -5.64 -3.76 28.54
C GLY A 216 -5.13 -2.37 28.24
N GLN A 217 -6.04 -1.40 28.23
CA GLN A 217 -5.74 0.01 28.02
C GLN A 217 -6.14 0.83 29.24
N VAL A 218 -5.31 1.81 29.61
CA VAL A 218 -5.63 2.81 30.62
C VAL A 218 -5.98 4.12 29.93
N THR A 219 -7.17 4.64 30.22
CA THR A 219 -7.66 5.94 29.72
C THR A 219 -8.03 6.87 30.87
N ASP A 220 -8.11 8.17 30.61
CA ASP A 220 -8.75 9.12 31.52
C ASP A 220 -10.25 9.24 31.26
N THR A 221 -10.92 10.12 32.00
CA THR A 221 -12.36 10.41 31.87
C THR A 221 -12.75 11.04 30.52
N GLU A 222 -11.78 11.53 29.75
CA GLU A 222 -11.96 12.08 28.39
C GLU A 222 -11.64 11.04 27.29
N ASN A 223 -11.44 9.77 27.67
CA ASN A 223 -10.98 8.68 26.80
C ASN A 223 -9.60 8.91 26.15
N GLN A 224 -8.76 9.77 26.73
CA GLN A 224 -7.38 9.94 26.27
C GLN A 224 -6.48 8.86 26.89
N PRO A 225 -5.49 8.33 26.14
CA PRO A 225 -4.59 7.30 26.64
C PRO A 225 -3.67 7.86 27.74
N VAL A 226 -3.57 7.13 28.85
CA VAL A 226 -2.69 7.50 29.97
C VAL A 226 -1.33 6.83 29.80
N VAL A 227 -0.31 7.61 29.45
CA VAL A 227 1.06 7.13 29.19
C VAL A 227 1.89 7.08 30.48
N GLY A 228 2.63 6.00 30.69
CA GLY A 228 3.55 5.84 31.83
C GLY A 228 2.90 5.51 33.18
N ALA A 229 1.62 5.15 33.20
CA ALA A 229 0.94 4.66 34.40
C ALA A 229 1.48 3.28 34.78
N THR A 230 1.64 3.03 36.07
CA THR A 230 2.03 1.72 36.60
C THR A 230 0.78 0.90 36.89
N VAL A 231 0.64 -0.24 36.22
CA VAL A 231 -0.44 -1.21 36.42
C VAL A 231 0.07 -2.37 37.25
N ILE A 232 -0.57 -2.64 38.37
CA ILE A 232 -0.17 -3.63 39.37
C ILE A 232 -1.28 -4.67 39.52
N LEU A 233 -0.94 -5.94 39.34
CA LEU A 233 -1.79 -7.06 39.73
C LEU A 233 -1.50 -7.39 41.20
N VAL A 234 -2.36 -6.93 42.11
CA VAL A 234 -2.05 -6.78 43.54
C VAL A 234 -1.69 -8.11 44.21
N GLU A 235 -2.49 -9.16 43.99
CA GLU A 235 -2.35 -10.45 44.68
C GLU A 235 -1.07 -11.20 44.26
N ARG A 236 -0.53 -10.87 43.09
CA ARG A 236 0.67 -11.50 42.53
C ARG A 236 1.90 -10.60 42.60
N ASN A 237 1.71 -9.33 42.99
CA ASN A 237 2.72 -8.28 42.95
C ASN A 237 3.43 -8.19 41.59
N LEU A 238 2.68 -8.38 40.50
CA LEU A 238 3.18 -8.24 39.13
C LEU A 238 2.90 -6.81 38.65
N THR A 239 3.82 -6.23 37.88
CA THR A 239 3.71 -4.85 37.41
C THR A 239 3.96 -4.74 35.92
N ALA A 240 3.30 -3.77 35.29
CA ALA A 240 3.53 -3.34 33.93
C ALA A 240 3.40 -1.81 33.84
N ALA A 241 4.03 -1.18 32.86
CA ALA A 241 3.86 0.24 32.57
C ALA A 241 3.05 0.41 31.29
N THR A 242 2.24 1.47 31.22
CA THR A 242 1.52 1.81 29.98
C THR A 242 2.44 2.45 28.96
N ASP A 243 2.27 2.06 27.69
CA ASP A 243 3.02 2.60 26.56
C ASP A 243 2.46 3.94 26.04
N GLY A 244 2.98 4.42 24.89
CA GLY A 244 2.53 5.68 24.27
C GLY A 244 1.05 5.69 23.83
N ASN A 245 0.39 4.54 23.77
CA ASN A 245 -1.04 4.41 23.49
C ASN A 245 -1.85 4.05 24.75
N GLY A 246 -1.24 4.11 25.94
CA GLY A 246 -1.89 3.76 27.20
C GLY A 246 -2.08 2.24 27.40
N GLN A 247 -1.46 1.40 26.58
CA GLN A 247 -1.63 -0.06 26.63
C GLN A 247 -0.64 -0.70 27.59
N TYR A 248 -1.04 -1.77 28.27
CA TYR A 248 -0.17 -2.56 29.14
C TYR A 248 -0.38 -4.06 28.91
N SER A 249 0.58 -4.87 29.36
CA SER A 249 0.43 -6.32 29.36
C SER A 249 1.14 -6.98 30.54
N ILE A 250 0.45 -7.92 31.19
CA ILE A 250 0.96 -8.70 32.32
C ILE A 250 0.83 -10.19 31.97
N GLY A 251 1.94 -10.94 32.09
CA GLY A 251 2.02 -12.37 31.78
C GLY A 251 2.14 -13.27 33.00
N ALA A 252 2.14 -14.59 32.77
CA ALA A 252 2.35 -15.62 33.80
C ALA A 252 1.32 -15.59 34.95
N ILE A 253 0.06 -15.31 34.62
CA ILE A 253 -1.05 -15.19 35.56
C ILE A 253 -1.85 -16.51 35.57
N PRO A 254 -2.04 -17.20 36.71
CA PRO A 254 -2.98 -18.32 36.79
C PRO A 254 -4.44 -17.87 36.64
N ALA A 255 -5.36 -18.79 36.32
CA ALA A 255 -6.79 -18.47 36.35
C ALA A 255 -7.21 -18.04 37.77
N GLY A 256 -8.06 -17.01 37.87
CA GLY A 256 -8.55 -16.52 39.15
C GLY A 256 -9.13 -15.11 39.10
N ALA A 257 -9.65 -14.68 40.24
CA ALA A 257 -10.06 -13.30 40.48
C ALA A 257 -8.90 -12.50 41.06
N TYR A 258 -8.70 -11.28 40.55
CA TYR A 258 -7.59 -10.41 40.91
C TYR A 258 -8.02 -8.95 40.97
N THR A 259 -7.20 -8.12 41.59
CA THR A 259 -7.35 -6.67 41.64
C THR A 259 -6.27 -6.02 40.77
N LEU A 260 -6.68 -5.26 39.76
CA LEU A 260 -5.80 -4.36 39.02
C LEU A 260 -5.79 -3.00 39.72
N ARG A 261 -4.60 -2.55 40.11
CA ARG A 261 -4.35 -1.22 40.62
C ARG A 261 -3.56 -0.42 39.59
N VAL A 262 -4.10 0.68 39.12
CA VAL A 262 -3.42 1.61 38.22
C VAL A 262 -3.01 2.84 39.00
N GLN A 263 -1.75 3.24 38.88
CA GLN A 263 -1.19 4.38 39.59
C GLN A 263 -0.39 5.28 38.64
N LEU A 264 -0.67 6.59 38.69
CA LEU A 264 0.12 7.62 38.03
C LEU A 264 0.32 8.80 39.00
N GLY A 265 1.55 8.98 39.51
CA GLY A 265 1.82 9.98 40.54
C GLY A 265 1.00 9.72 41.80
N SER A 266 0.09 10.66 42.14
CA SER A 266 -0.84 10.55 43.27
C SER A 266 -2.20 9.96 42.91
N LEU A 267 -2.51 9.79 41.63
CA LEU A 267 -3.76 9.18 41.18
C LEU A 267 -3.68 7.66 41.32
N LEU A 268 -4.75 7.06 41.82
CA LEU A 268 -4.85 5.63 42.05
C LEU A 268 -6.28 5.16 41.78
N GLN A 269 -6.41 4.12 40.97
CA GLN A 269 -7.67 3.43 40.69
C GLN A 269 -7.50 1.93 40.90
N GLU A 270 -8.50 1.28 41.49
CA GLU A 270 -8.56 -0.18 41.62
C GLU A 270 -9.80 -0.76 40.93
N VAL A 271 -9.61 -1.87 40.22
CA VAL A 271 -10.67 -2.57 39.49
C VAL A 271 -10.52 -4.08 39.71
N ASN A 272 -11.63 -4.73 40.06
CA ASN A 272 -11.68 -6.19 40.16
C ASN A 272 -11.81 -6.81 38.78
N ILE A 273 -10.99 -7.81 38.49
CA ILE A 273 -10.98 -8.55 37.22
C ILE A 273 -10.99 -10.06 37.45
N THR A 274 -11.43 -10.80 36.44
CA THR A 274 -11.30 -12.25 36.37
C THR A 274 -10.43 -12.62 35.19
N VAL A 275 -9.49 -13.54 35.39
CA VAL A 275 -8.59 -14.05 34.35
C VAL A 275 -8.88 -15.55 34.14
N PRO A 276 -9.18 -16.00 32.91
CA PRO A 276 -9.49 -15.19 31.73
C PRO A 276 -10.88 -14.50 31.87
N VAL A 277 -11.15 -13.48 31.06
CA VAL A 277 -12.51 -12.95 30.89
C VAL A 277 -13.44 -14.03 30.35
N GLU A 278 -14.63 -14.14 30.93
CA GLU A 278 -15.62 -15.17 30.57
C GLU A 278 -16.65 -14.69 29.54
N ASN A 279 -16.75 -13.36 29.32
CA ASN A 279 -17.68 -12.71 28.40
C ASN A 279 -16.91 -11.82 27.40
N THR A 280 -17.38 -11.77 26.15
CA THR A 280 -16.86 -10.91 25.08
C THR A 280 -17.06 -9.42 25.34
N GLU A 281 -17.96 -9.03 26.24
CA GLU A 281 -18.16 -7.63 26.65
C GLU A 281 -17.20 -7.17 27.75
N SER A 282 -16.55 -8.12 28.44
CA SER A 282 -15.60 -7.83 29.50
C SER A 282 -14.19 -7.66 28.94
N ASN A 283 -13.47 -6.66 29.45
CA ASN A 283 -12.08 -6.39 29.10
C ASN A 283 -11.27 -6.08 30.36
N TYR A 284 -9.97 -5.80 30.18
CA TYR A 284 -9.08 -5.38 31.26
C TYR A 284 -8.75 -3.89 31.18
N ASN A 285 -9.59 -3.08 30.56
CA ASN A 285 -9.36 -1.64 30.48
C ASN A 285 -9.67 -1.00 31.84
N VAL A 286 -8.95 0.08 32.16
CA VAL A 286 -9.13 0.81 33.40
C VAL A 286 -9.23 2.29 33.09
N GLU A 287 -10.32 2.92 33.54
CA GLU A 287 -10.47 4.38 33.48
C GLU A 287 -9.90 4.99 34.77
N LEU A 288 -8.90 5.85 34.63
CA LEU A 288 -8.29 6.58 35.74
C LEU A 288 -9.09 7.86 35.98
N GLN A 289 -9.84 7.90 37.07
CA GLN A 289 -10.61 9.09 37.46
C GLN A 289 -9.65 10.19 37.92
N GLN A 290 -9.65 11.32 37.22
CA GLN A 290 -8.92 12.54 37.59
C GLN A 290 -9.80 13.48 38.42
#